data_AF-A0AAV6CQ83-F1
#
_entry.id   AF-A0AAV6CQ83-F1
#
_cell.length_a   1.000
_cell.length_b   1.000
_cell.length_c   1.000
_cell.angle_alpha   90.00
_cell.angle_beta   90.00
_cell.angle_gamma   90.00
#
_symmetry.space_group_name_H-M   'P 1'
#
loop_
_entity.id
_entity.type
_entity.pdbx_description
1 polymer ?
#
loop_
_entity_poly.entity_id
_entity_poly.type
_entity_poly.pdbx_seq_one_letter_code
_entity_poly.pdbx_strand_id
1 'polypeptide(L)'
;MSELQVPESAQVAVTTKVDEFPFRTELSLAPLIRYWEHEVAEGCSVLASVARTVLDQVARAPELAGPVTDLTAVRVHDDLLRALMVAVFSPAAEDDGYAAALLPFRLRTFFATPGFARLLTGGDGFVLGRVDVDADVLVNVRMLHAYSLILLRVYGIDVGVEYPWVSSVKDPDTGLDRYFKFLVNRRFLDVDVVGEPPALTEALRQRLGAGILDPAALLAVLPPDKFVIRGFSIIKAVEVTEQEVLSAIERELIDKESIVSTERFRGLQDKVRALLRRPEIDLGLAAIEGDRILTLNFGSRDARGCIFAGSTHHRVSDFAGSVYERAAQERRPLFVEDLEAWPKRSRAEEWLLAEGYRSLVVAPLIYQDAIIGSLKLASAKPGSLNLTLMPHLQQILPLFAMAVK
;
A
#
# COMPACT_ATOMS: atom_id res chain seq x y z
N MET A 1 2.26 -17.44 -34.59
CA MET A 1 1.70 -18.09 -33.39
C MET A 1 2.83 -18.57 -32.50
N SER A 2 3.42 -17.64 -31.74
CA SER A 2 4.36 -17.95 -30.67
C SER A 2 3.85 -17.19 -29.47
N GLU A 3 3.00 -17.86 -28.68
CA GLU A 3 2.50 -17.38 -27.41
C GLU A 3 3.70 -17.19 -26.48
N LEU A 4 4.00 -15.95 -26.12
CA LEU A 4 4.88 -15.68 -24.99
C LEU A 4 4.13 -16.11 -23.72
N GLN A 5 4.55 -17.24 -23.15
CA GLN A 5 4.19 -17.61 -21.78
C GLN A 5 4.65 -16.51 -20.82
N VAL A 6 3.68 -15.89 -20.14
CA VAL A 6 3.92 -14.99 -19.01
C VAL A 6 4.18 -15.85 -17.77
N PRO A 7 5.28 -15.66 -17.02
CA PRO A 7 5.54 -16.42 -15.80
C PRO A 7 4.54 -16.06 -14.69
N GLU A 8 3.94 -17.08 -14.08
CA GLU A 8 2.86 -17.01 -13.08
C GLU A 8 3.30 -16.56 -11.67
N SER A 9 4.29 -15.67 -11.55
CA SER A 9 4.71 -15.12 -10.24
C SER A 9 5.31 -13.71 -10.29
N ALA A 10 5.14 -12.98 -11.39
CA ALA A 10 5.64 -11.61 -11.49
C ALA A 10 4.71 -10.62 -10.77
N GLN A 11 5.31 -9.62 -10.11
CA GLN A 11 4.63 -8.37 -9.77
C GLN A 11 4.06 -7.80 -11.08
N VAL A 12 2.76 -8.01 -11.32
CA VAL A 12 2.11 -7.47 -12.51
C VAL A 12 2.13 -5.95 -12.36
N ALA A 13 2.83 -5.25 -13.25
CA ALA A 13 2.71 -3.81 -13.33
C ALA A 13 1.22 -3.47 -13.48
N VAL A 14 0.71 -2.48 -12.74
CA VAL A 14 -0.70 -2.07 -12.73
C VAL A 14 -1.26 -1.75 -14.14
N THR A 15 -0.41 -1.74 -15.17
CA THR A 15 -0.70 -1.17 -16.48
C THR A 15 -0.28 -1.99 -17.70
N THR A 16 -0.13 -3.32 -17.65
CA THR A 16 0.42 -4.09 -18.81
C THR A 16 -0.39 -4.05 -20.12
N LYS A 17 -1.49 -3.29 -20.24
CA LYS A 17 -2.08 -2.90 -21.54
C LYS A 17 -2.08 -1.37 -21.73
N VAL A 18 -0.94 -0.85 -22.18
CA VAL A 18 -0.70 0.59 -22.45
C VAL A 18 -1.18 1.04 -23.84
N ASP A 19 -1.49 0.13 -24.76
CA ASP A 19 -1.70 0.47 -26.18
C ASP A 19 -3.13 0.92 -26.57
N GLU A 20 -4.07 1.00 -25.61
CA GLU A 20 -5.49 1.32 -25.89
C GLU A 20 -5.93 2.73 -25.43
N PHE A 21 -5.02 3.62 -25.00
CA PHE A 21 -5.41 4.98 -24.61
C PHE A 21 -5.55 5.89 -25.85
N PRO A 22 -6.76 6.39 -26.19
CA PRO A 22 -7.02 7.00 -27.49
C PRO A 22 -6.62 8.48 -27.59
N PHE A 23 -6.26 9.13 -26.48
CA PHE A 23 -5.87 10.53 -26.47
C PHE A 23 -4.38 10.70 -26.72
N ARG A 24 -4.03 11.76 -27.47
CA ARG A 24 -2.64 12.20 -27.57
C ARG A 24 -2.20 12.82 -26.25
N THR A 25 -1.11 12.30 -25.69
CA THR A 25 -0.51 12.78 -24.44
C THR A 25 0.93 13.22 -24.64
N GLU A 26 1.31 14.36 -24.05
CA GLU A 26 2.67 14.89 -24.12
C GLU A 26 3.15 15.30 -22.73
N LEU A 27 4.34 14.86 -22.34
CA LEU A 27 4.98 15.36 -21.12
C LEU A 27 5.33 16.84 -21.32
N SER A 28 5.03 17.68 -20.34
CA SER A 28 5.46 19.08 -20.34
C SER A 28 5.64 19.58 -18.91
N LEU A 29 6.67 20.38 -18.66
CA LEU A 29 6.84 21.08 -17.38
C LEU A 29 6.25 22.49 -17.40
N ALA A 30 5.73 22.94 -18.54
CA ALA A 30 5.15 24.28 -18.69
C ALA A 30 4.08 24.62 -17.62
N PRO A 31 3.16 23.71 -17.23
CA PRO A 31 2.21 24.01 -16.16
C PRO A 31 2.87 24.27 -14.81
N LEU A 32 3.98 23.58 -14.51
CA LEU A 32 4.75 23.79 -13.29
C LEU A 32 5.56 25.09 -13.37
N ILE A 33 6.15 25.39 -14.53
CA ILE A 33 6.88 26.65 -14.75
C ILE A 33 5.94 27.85 -14.56
N ARG A 34 4.73 27.81 -15.13
CA ARG A 34 3.70 28.86 -14.91
C ARG A 34 3.30 28.99 -13.44
N TYR A 35 3.26 27.89 -12.70
CA TYR A 35 3.02 27.92 -11.25
C TYR A 35 4.14 28.69 -10.52
N TRP A 36 5.40 28.49 -10.91
CA TRP A 36 6.52 29.28 -10.38
C TRP A 36 6.45 30.76 -10.78
N GLU A 37 6.04 31.06 -12.00
CA GLU A 37 5.90 32.42 -12.53
C GLU A 37 4.82 33.25 -11.82
N HIS A 38 3.70 32.62 -11.47
CA HIS A 38 2.54 33.32 -10.91
C HIS A 38 2.37 33.08 -9.41
N GLU A 39 2.27 31.83 -8.97
CA GLU A 39 1.84 31.54 -7.60
C GLU A 39 2.99 31.69 -6.59
N VAL A 40 4.21 31.35 -6.97
CA VAL A 40 5.38 31.46 -6.08
C VAL A 40 5.96 32.88 -6.10
N ALA A 41 6.04 33.49 -7.28
CA ALA A 41 6.62 34.81 -7.44
C ALA A 41 5.76 35.95 -6.87
N GLU A 42 4.44 35.80 -6.87
CA GLU A 42 3.51 36.81 -6.34
C GLU A 42 3.22 36.65 -4.84
N GLY A 43 3.64 35.54 -4.22
CA GLY A 43 3.32 35.21 -2.83
C GLY A 43 4.05 36.06 -1.77
N CYS A 44 5.36 35.85 -1.61
CA CYS A 44 6.18 36.52 -0.58
C CYS A 44 7.58 36.84 -1.13
N SER A 45 8.18 37.96 -0.71
CA SER A 45 9.45 38.49 -1.25
C SER A 45 10.60 37.47 -1.24
N VAL A 46 10.68 36.62 -0.20
CA VAL A 46 11.70 35.58 -0.09
C VAL A 46 11.47 34.49 -1.14
N LEU A 47 10.27 33.92 -1.21
CA LEU A 47 9.93 32.90 -2.21
C LEU A 47 10.01 33.44 -3.64
N ALA A 48 9.68 34.72 -3.84
CA ALA A 48 9.83 35.38 -5.12
C ALA A 48 11.30 35.47 -5.57
N SER A 49 12.25 35.65 -4.65
CA SER A 49 13.68 35.64 -4.98
C SER A 49 14.13 34.24 -5.43
N VAL A 50 13.68 33.19 -4.75
CA VAL A 50 13.94 31.80 -5.13
C VAL A 50 13.31 31.49 -6.49
N ALA A 51 12.05 31.87 -6.70
CA ALA A 51 11.35 31.68 -7.97
C ALA A 51 12.10 32.32 -9.13
N ARG A 52 12.56 33.58 -8.98
CA ARG A 52 13.37 34.25 -10.01
C ARG A 52 14.64 33.47 -10.34
N THR A 53 15.38 32.99 -9.33
CA THR A 53 16.60 32.19 -9.57
C THR A 53 16.30 30.90 -10.32
N VAL A 54 15.22 30.19 -9.98
CA VAL A 54 14.81 28.96 -10.68
C VAL A 54 14.40 29.29 -12.12
N LEU A 55 13.58 30.32 -12.33
CA LEU A 55 13.10 30.72 -13.66
C LEU A 55 14.24 31.21 -14.58
N ASP A 56 15.24 31.90 -14.04
CA ASP A 56 16.45 32.30 -14.79
C ASP A 56 17.24 31.09 -15.30
N GLN A 57 17.26 29.98 -14.55
CA GLN A 57 17.87 28.74 -15.00
C GLN A 57 17.02 28.02 -16.04
N VAL A 58 15.69 27.99 -15.87
CA VAL A 58 14.76 27.46 -16.88
C VAL A 58 14.91 28.19 -18.21
N ALA A 59 15.09 29.51 -18.20
CA ALA A 59 15.31 30.30 -19.42
C ALA A 59 16.59 29.90 -20.18
N ARG A 60 17.57 29.27 -19.51
CA ARG A 60 18.81 28.74 -20.11
C ARG A 60 18.66 27.29 -20.59
N ALA A 61 17.55 26.63 -20.29
CA ALA A 61 17.22 25.26 -20.67
C ALA A 61 15.83 25.20 -21.37
N PRO A 62 15.68 25.85 -22.54
CA PRO A 62 14.40 25.94 -23.26
C PRO A 62 13.77 24.58 -23.60
N GLU A 63 14.55 23.52 -23.68
CA GLU A 63 14.10 22.13 -23.85
C GLU A 63 13.17 21.64 -22.73
N LEU A 64 13.22 22.24 -21.53
CA LEU A 64 12.33 21.91 -20.41
C LEU A 64 10.98 22.63 -20.50
N ALA A 65 10.91 23.75 -21.21
CA ALA A 65 9.70 24.56 -21.35
C ALA A 65 8.76 24.03 -22.45
N GLY A 66 9.30 23.30 -23.44
CA GLY A 66 8.53 22.70 -24.53
C GLY A 66 7.92 21.32 -24.20
N PRO A 67 7.25 20.69 -25.18
CA PRO A 67 6.87 19.28 -25.08
C PRO A 67 8.11 18.39 -24.99
N VAL A 68 8.15 17.54 -23.97
CA VAL A 68 9.23 16.59 -23.75
C VAL A 68 8.90 15.28 -24.46
N THR A 69 9.66 14.97 -25.51
CA THR A 69 9.53 13.73 -26.29
C THR A 69 10.49 12.64 -25.84
N ASP A 70 11.61 13.02 -25.22
CA ASP A 70 12.62 12.11 -24.68
C ASP A 70 12.96 12.45 -23.23
N LEU A 71 12.79 11.47 -22.34
CA LEU A 71 13.15 11.62 -20.93
C LEU A 71 14.65 11.78 -20.71
N THR A 72 15.51 11.33 -21.64
CA THR A 72 16.96 11.53 -21.50
C THR A 72 17.32 13.01 -21.55
N ALA A 73 16.61 13.82 -22.34
CA ALA A 73 16.82 15.27 -22.42
C ALA A 73 16.49 15.97 -21.09
N VAL A 74 15.48 15.48 -20.36
CA VAL A 74 15.15 16.00 -19.03
C VAL A 74 16.23 15.65 -18.01
N ARG A 75 16.79 14.43 -18.10
CA ARG A 75 17.81 13.94 -17.16
C ARG A 75 19.13 14.70 -17.21
N VAL A 76 19.43 15.38 -18.32
CA VAL A 76 20.58 16.29 -18.42
C VAL A 76 20.46 17.45 -17.43
N HIS A 77 19.24 17.81 -17.04
CA HIS A 77 18.91 18.93 -16.16
C HIS A 77 18.35 18.46 -14.81
N ASP A 78 18.82 17.32 -14.30
CA ASP A 78 18.31 16.68 -13.07
C ASP A 78 18.27 17.63 -11.86
N ASP A 79 19.29 18.48 -11.69
CA ASP A 79 19.34 19.46 -10.59
C ASP A 79 18.25 20.53 -10.71
N LEU A 80 18.02 21.03 -11.94
CA LEU A 80 16.97 22.01 -12.21
C LEU A 80 15.58 21.38 -12.08
N LEU A 81 15.41 20.13 -12.53
CA LEU A 81 14.19 19.36 -12.32
C LEU A 81 13.89 19.21 -10.83
N ARG A 82 14.89 18.83 -10.02
CA ARG A 82 14.75 18.74 -8.55
C ARG A 82 14.33 20.07 -7.95
N ALA A 83 14.94 21.18 -8.38
CA ALA A 83 14.59 22.51 -7.91
C ALA A 83 13.13 22.88 -8.24
N LEU A 84 12.68 22.64 -9.48
CA LEU A 84 11.29 22.85 -9.88
C LEU A 84 10.31 22.01 -9.05
N MET A 85 10.69 20.76 -8.78
CA MET A 85 9.87 19.79 -8.06
C MET A 85 9.74 20.08 -6.56
N VAL A 86 10.54 20.97 -5.96
CA VAL A 86 10.38 21.42 -4.56
C VAL A 86 9.03 22.07 -4.31
N ALA A 87 8.45 22.74 -5.31
CA ALA A 87 7.11 23.31 -5.22
C ALA A 87 6.00 22.25 -5.08
N VAL A 88 6.30 20.99 -5.44
CA VAL A 88 5.37 19.86 -5.46
C VAL A 88 5.67 18.88 -4.34
N PHE A 89 6.95 18.60 -4.09
CA PHE A 89 7.45 17.63 -3.13
C PHE A 89 8.32 18.34 -2.10
N SER A 90 7.83 18.44 -0.88
CA SER A 90 8.61 19.01 0.22
C SER A 90 9.83 18.13 0.53
N PRO A 91 11.06 18.65 0.46
CA PRO A 91 12.27 17.89 0.80
C PRO A 91 12.29 17.43 2.27
N ALA A 92 11.57 18.14 3.16
CA ALA A 92 11.52 17.83 4.59
C ALA A 92 10.54 16.70 4.93
N ALA A 93 9.70 16.25 3.99
CA ALA A 93 8.70 15.22 4.20
C ALA A 93 9.27 13.80 3.96
N GLU A 94 10.47 13.50 4.49
CA GLU A 94 11.17 12.24 4.26
C GLU A 94 10.39 11.01 4.74
N ASP A 95 9.62 11.13 5.84
CA ASP A 95 8.91 10.01 6.47
C ASP A 95 7.44 9.84 6.05
N ASP A 96 6.82 10.86 5.42
CA ASP A 96 5.41 10.86 4.96
C ASP A 96 5.27 10.80 3.43
N GLY A 97 6.40 10.69 2.72
CA GLY A 97 6.57 11.27 1.39
C GLY A 97 6.48 10.32 0.21
N TYR A 98 5.78 9.19 0.26
CA TYR A 98 5.65 8.32 -0.93
C TYR A 98 4.91 9.05 -2.05
N ALA A 99 5.64 9.74 -2.91
CA ALA A 99 5.07 10.49 -4.00
C ALA A 99 5.97 10.50 -5.24
N ALA A 100 5.35 10.64 -6.40
CA ALA A 100 6.04 10.68 -7.70
C ALA A 100 5.29 11.55 -8.72
N ALA A 101 6.01 12.05 -9.71
CA ALA A 101 5.46 12.66 -10.90
C ALA A 101 5.42 11.62 -12.04
N LEU A 102 4.25 11.51 -12.64
CA LEU A 102 3.90 10.52 -13.65
C LEU A 102 3.75 11.17 -15.02
N LEU A 103 4.15 10.44 -16.07
CA LEU A 103 3.77 10.78 -17.43
C LEU A 103 2.23 10.87 -17.55
N PRO A 104 1.67 11.79 -18.34
CA PRO A 104 0.22 11.93 -18.47
C PRO A 104 -0.45 10.61 -18.84
N PHE A 105 -1.45 10.22 -18.04
CA PHE A 105 -2.25 8.99 -18.24
C PHE A 105 -1.44 7.69 -18.37
N ARG A 106 -0.19 7.69 -17.89
CA ARG A 106 0.65 6.50 -17.77
C ARG A 106 1.20 6.43 -16.35
N LEU A 107 1.07 5.30 -15.68
CA LEU A 107 1.69 5.09 -14.35
C LEU A 107 3.21 4.85 -14.47
N ARG A 108 3.90 5.67 -15.26
CA ARG A 108 5.35 5.65 -15.43
C ARG A 108 5.92 6.92 -14.83
N THR A 109 6.82 6.77 -13.88
CA THR A 109 7.44 7.88 -13.16
C THR A 109 8.55 8.51 -13.99
N PHE A 110 8.69 9.83 -13.94
CA PHE A 110 9.89 10.54 -14.41
C PHE A 110 10.60 11.30 -13.28
N PHE A 111 9.91 11.49 -12.15
CA PHE A 111 10.48 11.99 -10.90
C PHE A 111 9.81 11.25 -9.74
N ALA A 112 10.56 10.87 -8.72
CA ALA A 112 10.02 10.20 -7.54
C ALA A 112 10.83 10.57 -6.30
N THR A 113 10.13 10.64 -5.18
CA THR A 113 10.77 10.68 -3.86
C THR A 113 11.55 9.38 -3.60
N PRO A 114 12.61 9.39 -2.77
CA PRO A 114 13.42 8.20 -2.51
C PRO A 114 12.61 7.00 -2.00
N GLY A 115 11.64 7.25 -1.10
CA GLY A 115 10.75 6.23 -0.58
C GLY A 115 9.86 5.58 -1.65
N PHE A 116 9.26 6.40 -2.53
CA PHE A 116 8.45 5.90 -3.64
C PHE A 116 9.30 5.13 -4.64
N ALA A 117 10.46 5.67 -5.03
CA ALA A 117 11.36 5.04 -5.98
C ALA A 117 11.84 3.66 -5.49
N ARG A 118 12.13 3.50 -4.19
CA ARG A 118 12.59 2.23 -3.61
C ARG A 118 11.52 1.15 -3.59
N LEU A 119 10.29 1.52 -3.21
CA LEU A 119 9.24 0.55 -2.84
C LEU A 119 8.17 0.38 -3.90
N LEU A 120 7.91 1.43 -4.70
CA LEU A 120 6.74 1.56 -5.56
C LEU A 120 7.09 1.80 -7.03
N THR A 121 8.37 1.81 -7.41
CA THR A 121 8.81 1.97 -8.81
C THR A 121 9.57 0.73 -9.28
N GLY A 122 9.10 0.14 -10.39
CA GLY A 122 9.73 -1.01 -11.04
C GLY A 122 10.97 -0.61 -11.84
N GLY A 123 11.77 -1.59 -12.25
CA GLY A 123 12.99 -1.36 -13.03
C GLY A 123 12.76 -0.70 -14.40
N ASP A 124 11.53 -0.77 -14.92
CA ASP A 124 11.06 -0.11 -16.15
C ASP A 124 10.52 1.32 -15.92
N GLY A 125 10.47 1.76 -14.66
CA GLY A 125 9.95 3.05 -14.22
C GLY A 125 8.43 3.07 -14.01
N PHE A 126 7.73 1.93 -14.11
CA PHE A 126 6.30 1.87 -13.84
C PHE A 126 6.00 1.73 -12.35
N VAL A 127 4.83 2.21 -11.92
CA VAL A 127 4.37 2.04 -10.54
C VAL A 127 4.09 0.56 -10.28
N LEU A 128 4.71 0.01 -9.25
CA LEU A 128 4.47 -1.34 -8.77
C LEU A 128 3.18 -1.41 -7.96
N GLY A 129 2.47 -2.52 -8.09
CA GLY A 129 1.28 -2.74 -7.32
C GLY A 129 0.42 -3.87 -7.85
N ARG A 130 -0.20 -4.62 -6.94
CA ARG A 130 -1.28 -5.56 -7.28
C ARG A 130 -2.61 -4.89 -6.97
N VAL A 131 -3.44 -4.75 -8.00
CA VAL A 131 -4.82 -4.27 -7.89
C VAL A 131 -5.74 -5.46 -8.14
N ASP A 132 -6.69 -5.68 -7.23
CA ASP A 132 -7.68 -6.73 -7.33
C ASP A 132 -8.94 -6.21 -8.07
N VAL A 133 -8.74 -5.78 -9.31
CA VAL A 133 -9.80 -5.21 -10.17
C VAL A 133 -9.60 -5.66 -11.61
N ASP A 134 -10.69 -5.95 -12.31
CA ASP A 134 -10.67 -6.33 -13.72
C ASP A 134 -10.03 -5.26 -14.62
N ALA A 135 -9.29 -5.71 -15.63
CA ALA A 135 -8.59 -4.83 -16.56
C ALA A 135 -9.53 -3.85 -17.29
N ASP A 136 -10.73 -4.30 -17.66
CA ASP A 136 -11.73 -3.48 -18.36
C ASP A 136 -12.23 -2.32 -17.50
N VAL A 137 -12.34 -2.53 -16.18
CA VAL A 137 -12.71 -1.48 -15.23
C VAL A 137 -11.61 -0.42 -15.17
N LEU A 138 -10.34 -0.82 -15.14
CA LEU A 138 -9.21 0.12 -15.14
C LEU A 138 -9.16 0.96 -16.42
N VAL A 139 -9.44 0.36 -17.58
CA VAL A 139 -9.53 1.10 -18.85
C VAL A 139 -10.65 2.14 -18.80
N ASN A 140 -11.84 1.76 -18.32
CA ASN A 140 -12.97 2.68 -18.19
C ASN A 140 -12.68 3.83 -17.21
N VAL A 141 -12.07 3.55 -16.06
CA VAL A 141 -11.66 4.57 -15.08
C VAL A 141 -10.66 5.55 -15.70
N ARG A 142 -9.68 5.05 -16.45
CA ARG A 142 -8.71 5.90 -17.16
C ARG A 142 -9.39 6.83 -18.17
N MET A 143 -10.39 6.33 -18.91
CA MET A 143 -11.19 7.14 -19.85
C MET A 143 -12.02 8.21 -19.13
N LEU A 144 -12.66 7.87 -18.02
CA LEU A 144 -13.42 8.83 -17.20
C LEU A 144 -12.52 9.94 -16.64
N HIS A 145 -11.29 9.61 -16.23
CA HIS A 145 -10.32 10.62 -15.81
C HIS A 145 -9.89 11.55 -16.95
N ALA A 146 -9.77 11.06 -18.18
CA ALA A 146 -9.45 11.88 -19.35
C ALA A 146 -10.60 12.85 -19.67
N TYR A 147 -11.82 12.33 -19.76
CA TYR A 147 -12.98 13.17 -20.05
C TYR A 147 -13.31 14.16 -18.94
N SER A 148 -13.20 13.78 -17.67
CA SER A 148 -13.39 14.74 -16.58
C SER A 148 -12.37 15.88 -16.63
N LEU A 149 -11.12 15.61 -17.03
CA LEU A 149 -10.13 16.66 -17.25
C LEU A 149 -10.51 17.58 -18.43
N ILE A 150 -10.96 17.00 -19.55
CA ILE A 150 -11.40 17.76 -20.74
C ILE A 150 -12.60 18.65 -20.39
N LEU A 151 -13.62 18.09 -19.73
CA LEU A 151 -14.81 18.82 -19.30
C LEU A 151 -14.45 20.00 -18.40
N LEU A 152 -13.53 19.79 -17.46
CA LEU A 152 -13.06 20.84 -16.57
C LEU A 152 -12.28 21.92 -17.33
N ARG A 153 -11.28 21.54 -18.13
CA ARG A 153 -10.33 22.49 -18.75
C ARG A 153 -10.88 23.22 -19.98
N VAL A 154 -11.73 22.56 -20.77
CA VAL A 154 -12.25 23.13 -22.03
C VAL A 154 -13.64 23.76 -21.82
N TYR A 155 -14.47 23.16 -20.97
CA TYR A 155 -15.87 23.56 -20.81
C TYR A 155 -16.20 24.16 -19.43
N GLY A 156 -15.26 24.15 -18.48
CA GLY A 156 -15.49 24.65 -17.12
C GLY A 156 -16.45 23.79 -16.29
N ILE A 157 -16.66 22.53 -16.67
CA ILE A 157 -17.59 21.62 -16.00
C ILE A 157 -16.80 20.68 -15.10
N ASP A 158 -16.96 20.84 -13.78
CA ASP A 158 -16.43 19.90 -12.80
C ASP A 158 -17.43 18.77 -12.55
N VAL A 159 -16.97 17.54 -12.69
CA VAL A 159 -17.75 16.31 -12.52
C VAL A 159 -17.28 15.45 -11.35
N GLY A 160 -16.26 15.91 -10.59
CA GLY A 160 -15.88 15.31 -9.30
C GLY A 160 -15.39 13.87 -9.34
N VAL A 161 -14.77 13.41 -10.45
CA VAL A 161 -14.27 12.03 -10.55
C VAL A 161 -13.00 11.84 -9.72
N GLU A 162 -13.14 11.18 -8.58
CA GLU A 162 -12.04 10.67 -7.75
C GLU A 162 -12.12 9.15 -7.64
N TYR A 163 -11.03 8.45 -8.00
CA TYR A 163 -10.95 7.01 -7.88
C TYR A 163 -9.64 6.60 -7.19
N PRO A 164 -9.55 6.76 -5.86
CA PRO A 164 -8.41 6.23 -5.12
C PRO A 164 -8.47 4.71 -5.14
N TRP A 165 -7.33 4.06 -5.33
CA TRP A 165 -7.24 2.60 -5.23
C TRP A 165 -6.23 2.19 -4.17
N VAL A 166 -6.44 1.02 -3.59
CA VAL A 166 -5.47 0.37 -2.70
C VAL A 166 -4.76 -0.71 -3.49
N SER A 167 -3.46 -0.81 -3.31
CA SER A 167 -2.65 -1.85 -3.91
C SER A 167 -1.61 -2.36 -2.92
N SER A 168 -1.30 -3.65 -3.01
CA SER A 168 -0.24 -4.28 -2.20
C SER A 168 1.08 -4.38 -2.95
N VAL A 169 2.17 -4.24 -2.21
CA VAL A 169 3.54 -4.44 -2.68
C VAL A 169 4.34 -5.23 -1.65
N LYS A 170 5.34 -5.97 -2.10
CA LYS A 170 6.29 -6.65 -1.22
C LYS A 170 7.39 -5.68 -0.80
N ASP A 171 7.58 -5.51 0.50
CA ASP A 171 8.69 -4.75 1.04
C ASP A 171 10.01 -5.52 0.76
N PRO A 172 11.01 -4.90 0.10
CA PRO A 172 12.22 -5.59 -0.31
C PRO A 172 13.11 -5.98 0.87
N ASP A 173 13.00 -5.27 2.00
CA ASP A 173 13.84 -5.47 3.18
C ASP A 173 13.29 -6.59 4.07
N THR A 174 11.96 -6.69 4.17
CA THR A 174 11.27 -7.62 5.08
C THR A 174 10.52 -8.76 4.39
N GLY A 175 10.20 -8.62 3.10
CA GLY A 175 9.34 -9.55 2.36
C GLY A 175 7.86 -9.50 2.73
N LEU A 176 7.46 -8.61 3.64
CA LEU A 176 6.08 -8.47 4.09
C LEU A 176 5.25 -7.66 3.08
N ASP A 177 3.96 -7.95 3.01
CA ASP A 177 3.03 -7.14 2.23
C ASP A 177 2.81 -5.80 2.91
N ARG A 178 2.92 -4.73 2.12
CA ARG A 178 2.54 -3.37 2.50
C ARG A 178 1.45 -2.89 1.57
N TYR A 179 0.48 -2.18 2.12
CA TYR A 179 -0.69 -1.71 1.38
C TYR A 179 -0.64 -0.19 1.27
N PHE A 180 -0.85 0.31 0.06
CA PHE A 180 -0.80 1.74 -0.24
C PHE A 180 -2.09 2.18 -0.93
N LYS A 181 -2.72 3.21 -0.39
CA LYS A 181 -3.80 3.95 -1.03
C LYS A 181 -3.19 5.02 -1.93
N PHE A 182 -3.42 4.92 -3.23
CA PHE A 182 -2.92 5.86 -4.22
C PHE A 182 -3.91 6.97 -4.50
N LEU A 183 -3.40 8.20 -4.55
CA LEU A 183 -4.12 9.44 -4.80
C LEU A 183 -3.45 10.16 -5.96
N VAL A 184 -4.20 10.40 -7.04
CA VAL A 184 -3.66 11.07 -8.24
C VAL A 184 -4.19 12.49 -8.33
N ASN A 185 -3.28 13.46 -8.35
CA ASN A 185 -3.55 14.86 -8.58
C ASN A 185 -3.16 15.25 -10.02
N ARG A 186 -4.09 15.93 -10.70
CA ARG A 186 -4.02 16.29 -12.12
C ARG A 186 -3.82 17.80 -12.34
N ARG A 187 -3.39 18.55 -11.31
CA ARG A 187 -3.25 20.01 -11.37
C ARG A 187 -2.33 20.47 -12.50
N PHE A 188 -1.26 19.75 -12.76
CA PHE A 188 -0.27 20.07 -13.80
C PHE A 188 -0.57 19.41 -15.16
N LEU A 189 -1.83 19.07 -15.44
CA LEU A 189 -2.28 18.64 -16.77
C LEU A 189 -3.14 19.70 -17.44
N ASP A 190 -2.74 20.16 -18.62
CA ASP A 190 -3.53 21.00 -19.51
C ASP A 190 -4.18 20.19 -20.63
N VAL A 191 -5.16 20.81 -21.29
CA VAL A 191 -5.85 20.24 -22.45
C VAL A 191 -5.90 21.30 -23.55
N ASP A 192 -5.29 20.99 -24.68
CA ASP A 192 -5.37 21.79 -25.90
C ASP A 192 -6.40 21.19 -26.85
N VAL A 193 -7.10 22.06 -27.59
CA VAL A 193 -8.12 21.68 -28.58
C VAL A 193 -7.53 21.77 -29.99
N VAL A 194 -7.74 20.73 -30.79
CA VAL A 194 -7.33 20.67 -32.19
C VAL A 194 -8.45 21.22 -33.08
N GLY A 195 -8.31 22.48 -33.48
CA GLY A 195 -9.32 23.23 -34.22
C GLY A 195 -10.37 23.82 -33.29
N GLU A 196 -11.65 23.75 -33.66
CA GLU A 196 -12.74 24.25 -32.82
C GLU A 196 -13.19 23.19 -31.78
N PRO A 197 -13.51 23.62 -30.54
CA PRO A 197 -14.01 22.71 -29.51
C PRO A 197 -15.38 22.15 -29.91
N PRO A 198 -15.57 20.81 -29.86
CA PRO A 198 -16.87 20.22 -30.14
C PRO A 198 -17.96 20.79 -29.22
N ALA A 199 -19.14 21.08 -29.76
CA ALA A 199 -20.26 21.54 -28.94
C ALA A 199 -20.86 20.38 -28.15
N LEU A 200 -21.07 20.59 -26.83
CA LEU A 200 -21.80 19.63 -26.00
C LEU A 200 -23.28 19.64 -26.39
N THR A 201 -23.80 18.47 -26.76
CA THR A 201 -25.24 18.28 -27.02
C THR A 201 -26.06 18.51 -25.76
N GLU A 202 -27.31 18.97 -25.92
CA GLU A 202 -28.21 19.18 -24.78
C GLU A 202 -28.43 17.90 -23.97
N ALA A 203 -28.56 16.76 -24.65
CA ALA A 203 -28.68 15.45 -24.00
C ALA A 203 -27.45 15.12 -23.14
N LEU A 204 -26.23 15.42 -23.61
CA LEU A 204 -25.02 15.21 -22.82
C LEU A 204 -24.97 16.16 -21.62
N ARG A 205 -25.34 17.44 -21.80
CA ARG A 205 -25.40 18.41 -20.69
C ARG A 205 -26.35 17.97 -19.59
N GLN A 206 -27.54 17.48 -19.95
CA GLN A 206 -28.52 16.95 -19.00
C GLN A 206 -27.97 15.73 -18.24
N ARG A 207 -27.28 14.81 -18.93
CA ARG A 207 -26.64 13.65 -18.28
C ARG A 207 -25.56 14.07 -17.30
N LEU A 208 -24.68 14.99 -17.69
CA LEU A 208 -23.63 15.54 -16.83
C LEU A 208 -24.24 16.23 -15.60
N GLY A 209 -25.30 17.02 -15.78
CA GLY A 209 -26.03 17.66 -14.69
C GLY A 209 -26.70 16.67 -13.73
N ALA A 210 -27.06 15.47 -14.20
CA ALA A 210 -27.56 14.36 -13.38
C ALA A 210 -26.44 13.53 -12.74
N GLY A 211 -25.17 13.89 -12.92
CA GLY A 211 -24.02 13.14 -12.40
C GLY A 211 -23.72 11.84 -13.16
N ILE A 212 -24.28 11.65 -14.36
CA ILE A 212 -24.13 10.43 -15.15
C ILE A 212 -22.95 10.60 -16.11
N LEU A 213 -21.85 9.92 -15.82
CA LEU A 213 -20.66 9.86 -16.66
C LEU A 213 -20.61 8.53 -17.41
N ASP A 214 -20.74 8.62 -18.74
CA ASP A 214 -20.73 7.47 -19.64
C ASP A 214 -19.64 7.66 -20.70
N PRO A 215 -18.55 6.87 -20.66
CA PRO A 215 -17.46 6.98 -21.62
C PRO A 215 -17.91 6.89 -23.08
N ALA A 216 -18.93 6.07 -23.39
CA ALA A 216 -19.39 5.90 -24.77
C ALA A 216 -20.13 7.15 -25.27
N ALA A 217 -20.99 7.73 -24.43
CA ALA A 217 -21.68 8.99 -24.74
C ALA A 217 -20.70 10.17 -24.89
N LEU A 218 -19.66 10.21 -24.03
CA LEU A 218 -18.60 11.20 -24.11
C LEU A 218 -17.78 11.02 -25.39
N LEU A 219 -17.41 9.79 -25.74
CA LEU A 219 -16.67 9.47 -26.97
C LEU A 219 -17.40 9.90 -28.24
N ALA A 220 -18.72 9.73 -28.29
CA ALA A 220 -19.53 10.10 -29.44
C ALA A 220 -19.59 11.62 -29.70
N VAL A 221 -19.46 12.45 -28.64
CA VAL A 221 -19.57 13.92 -28.73
C VAL A 221 -18.20 14.60 -28.68
N LEU A 222 -17.27 14.02 -27.93
CA LEU A 222 -15.92 14.53 -27.65
C LEU A 222 -14.90 13.52 -28.20
N PRO A 223 -14.65 13.51 -29.51
CA PRO A 223 -13.75 12.54 -30.12
C PRO A 223 -12.29 12.81 -29.67
N PRO A 224 -11.48 11.78 -29.38
CA PRO A 224 -10.18 11.96 -28.71
C PRO A 224 -9.13 12.71 -29.54
N ASP A 225 -9.21 12.64 -30.87
CA ASP A 225 -8.32 13.31 -31.81
C ASP A 225 -8.44 14.85 -31.77
N LYS A 226 -9.52 15.37 -31.17
CA LYS A 226 -9.71 16.81 -30.93
C LYS A 226 -8.98 17.34 -29.71
N PHE A 227 -8.34 16.49 -28.91
CA PHE A 227 -7.73 16.90 -27.65
C PHE A 227 -6.28 16.41 -27.53
N VAL A 228 -5.41 17.31 -27.07
CA VAL A 228 -4.04 16.97 -26.68
C VAL A 228 -3.87 17.27 -25.20
N ILE A 229 -3.55 16.25 -24.42
CA ILE A 229 -3.34 16.38 -22.98
C ILE A 229 -1.85 16.60 -22.74
N ARG A 230 -1.49 17.72 -22.11
CA ARG A 230 -0.09 18.10 -21.88
C ARG A 230 0.21 18.24 -20.40
N GLY A 231 1.39 17.84 -19.95
CA GLY A 231 1.84 18.11 -18.59
C GLY A 231 2.32 16.88 -17.84
N PHE A 232 1.95 16.75 -16.57
CA PHE A 232 2.17 15.53 -15.77
C PHE A 232 1.15 15.40 -14.63
N SER A 233 1.02 14.19 -14.09
CA SER A 233 0.23 13.94 -12.88
C SER A 233 1.14 13.73 -11.67
N ILE A 234 0.64 14.02 -10.48
CA ILE A 234 1.30 13.70 -9.22
C ILE A 234 0.56 12.54 -8.60
N ILE A 235 1.28 11.51 -8.20
CA ILE A 235 0.73 10.42 -7.40
C ILE A 235 1.29 10.50 -5.99
N LYS A 236 0.42 10.41 -4.99
CA LYS A 236 0.76 10.21 -3.58
C LYS A 236 0.26 8.85 -3.15
N ALA A 237 1.09 8.09 -2.46
CA ALA A 237 0.75 6.84 -1.84
C ALA A 237 0.69 7.04 -0.32
N VAL A 238 -0.42 6.68 0.29
CA VAL A 238 -0.60 6.69 1.74
C VAL A 238 -0.55 5.25 2.20
N GLU A 239 0.37 4.92 3.10
CA GLU A 239 0.44 3.58 3.66
C GLU A 239 -0.81 3.32 4.51
N VAL A 240 -1.51 2.23 4.21
CA VAL A 240 -2.73 1.76 4.90
C VAL A 240 -2.59 0.30 5.36
N THR A 241 -1.35 -0.20 5.47
CA THR A 241 -1.03 -1.59 5.82
C THR A 241 -1.76 -2.07 7.06
N GLU A 242 -1.73 -1.30 8.16
CA GLU A 242 -2.36 -1.72 9.41
C GLU A 242 -3.87 -1.92 9.26
N GLN A 243 -4.57 -0.96 8.62
CA GLN A 243 -6.01 -1.04 8.38
C GLN A 243 -6.39 -2.23 7.49
N GLU A 244 -5.68 -2.40 6.37
CA GLU A 244 -5.96 -3.48 5.42
C GLU A 244 -5.68 -4.86 6.01
N VAL A 245 -4.57 -5.00 6.73
CA VAL A 245 -4.19 -6.25 7.39
C VAL A 245 -5.17 -6.59 8.52
N LEU A 246 -5.56 -5.63 9.34
CA LEU A 246 -6.54 -5.84 10.41
C LEU A 246 -7.90 -6.28 9.82
N SER A 247 -8.39 -5.58 8.79
CA SER A 247 -9.63 -5.98 8.12
C SER A 247 -9.54 -7.37 7.52
N ALA A 248 -8.39 -7.75 6.95
CA ALA A 248 -8.18 -9.09 6.43
C ALA A 248 -8.17 -10.16 7.54
N ILE A 249 -7.53 -9.88 8.68
CA ILE A 249 -7.54 -10.77 9.86
C ILE A 249 -8.98 -10.95 10.37
N GLU A 250 -9.77 -9.88 10.48
CA GLU A 250 -11.18 -9.95 10.89
C GLU A 250 -11.99 -10.85 9.97
N ARG A 251 -11.91 -10.64 8.65
CA ARG A 251 -12.64 -11.46 7.67
C ARG A 251 -12.26 -12.93 7.73
N GLU A 252 -10.96 -13.22 7.86
CA GLU A 252 -10.49 -14.60 7.96
C GLU A 252 -10.96 -15.27 9.25
N LEU A 253 -10.87 -14.59 10.40
CA LEU A 253 -11.24 -15.15 11.69
C LEU A 253 -12.77 -15.29 11.90
N ILE A 254 -13.60 -14.57 11.14
CA ILE A 254 -15.06 -14.79 11.08
C ILE A 254 -15.37 -16.15 10.46
N ASP A 255 -14.61 -16.57 9.45
CA ASP A 255 -14.72 -17.90 8.86
C ASP A 255 -14.10 -18.92 9.83
N LYS A 256 -14.91 -19.64 10.61
CA LYS A 256 -14.45 -20.62 11.62
C LYS A 256 -13.56 -21.73 11.03
N GLU A 257 -13.58 -21.93 9.71
CA GLU A 257 -12.69 -22.87 9.03
C GLU A 257 -11.25 -22.33 8.85
N SER A 258 -11.02 -21.04 9.09
CA SER A 258 -9.71 -20.38 8.89
C SER A 258 -8.59 -20.87 9.79
N ILE A 259 -8.92 -21.34 11.00
CA ILE A 259 -7.95 -21.91 11.96
C ILE A 259 -7.84 -23.43 11.80
N VAL A 260 -8.55 -24.04 10.83
CA VAL A 260 -8.65 -25.51 10.70
C VAL A 260 -7.75 -26.08 9.59
N SER A 261 -7.26 -25.25 8.65
CA SER A 261 -6.26 -25.66 7.65
C SER A 261 -4.89 -25.00 7.82
N THR A 262 -3.82 -25.78 7.64
CA THR A 262 -2.41 -25.35 7.80
C THR A 262 -2.05 -24.19 6.87
N GLU A 263 -2.62 -24.18 5.66
CA GLU A 263 -2.40 -23.12 4.67
C GLU A 263 -3.03 -21.79 5.12
N ARG A 264 -4.29 -21.82 5.59
CA ARG A 264 -4.96 -20.62 6.09
C ARG A 264 -4.29 -20.06 7.34
N PHE A 265 -3.81 -20.92 8.24
CA PHE A 265 -3.04 -20.46 9.40
C PHE A 265 -1.71 -19.80 9.00
N ARG A 266 -1.02 -20.29 7.97
CA ARG A 266 0.18 -19.61 7.44
C ARG A 266 -0.15 -18.23 6.90
N GLY A 267 -1.24 -18.10 6.15
CA GLY A 267 -1.74 -16.79 5.69
C GLY A 267 -2.00 -15.83 6.85
N LEU A 268 -2.64 -16.32 7.92
CA LEU A 268 -2.90 -15.55 9.14
C LEU A 268 -1.62 -15.13 9.86
N GLN A 269 -0.62 -16.02 9.95
CA GLN A 269 0.69 -15.68 10.50
C GLN A 269 1.37 -14.57 9.70
N ASP A 270 1.34 -14.64 8.38
CA ASP A 270 1.95 -13.62 7.52
C ASP A 270 1.26 -12.26 7.67
N LYS A 271 -0.06 -12.24 7.90
CA LYS A 271 -0.78 -11.03 8.27
C LYS A 271 -0.36 -10.49 9.62
N VAL A 272 -0.25 -11.32 10.65
CA VAL A 272 0.24 -10.88 11.98
C VAL A 272 1.67 -10.33 11.87
N ARG A 273 2.54 -10.96 11.09
CA ARG A 273 3.90 -10.45 10.80
C ARG A 273 3.85 -9.08 10.12
N ALA A 274 2.97 -8.89 9.14
CA ALA A 274 2.77 -7.61 8.44
C ALA A 274 2.25 -6.52 9.39
N LEU A 275 1.24 -6.83 10.22
CA LEU A 275 0.67 -5.92 11.22
C LEU A 275 1.73 -5.44 12.22
N LEU A 276 2.56 -6.37 12.71
CA LEU A 276 3.59 -6.06 13.71
C LEU A 276 4.90 -5.55 13.09
N ARG A 277 5.03 -5.57 11.76
CA ARG A 277 6.27 -5.27 11.01
C ARG A 277 7.45 -6.10 11.50
N ARG A 278 7.25 -7.42 11.65
CA ARG A 278 8.24 -8.37 12.17
C ARG A 278 8.17 -9.68 11.39
N PRO A 279 9.02 -9.86 10.36
CA PRO A 279 8.95 -11.04 9.49
C PRO A 279 9.37 -12.34 10.19
N GLU A 280 10.17 -12.25 11.25
CA GLU A 280 10.69 -13.43 11.97
C GLU A 280 9.74 -14.05 13.01
N ILE A 281 8.55 -13.48 13.25
CA ILE A 281 7.67 -13.95 14.31
C ILE A 281 7.00 -15.26 13.91
N ASP A 282 6.99 -16.23 14.80
CA ASP A 282 6.11 -17.39 14.69
C ASP A 282 4.87 -17.21 15.56
N LEU A 283 3.70 -17.34 14.93
CA LEU A 283 2.39 -17.31 15.58
C LEU A 283 2.05 -18.72 16.06
N GLY A 284 1.50 -18.81 17.26
CA GLY A 284 0.84 -20.02 17.73
C GLY A 284 -0.42 -19.71 18.51
N LEU A 285 -1.34 -20.67 18.50
CA LEU A 285 -2.55 -20.64 19.31
C LEU A 285 -2.60 -21.87 20.19
N ALA A 286 -3.26 -21.75 21.33
CA ALA A 286 -3.62 -22.89 22.15
C ALA A 286 -5.05 -22.73 22.63
N ALA A 287 -5.81 -23.83 22.59
CA ALA A 287 -7.14 -23.93 23.17
C ALA A 287 -7.08 -24.74 24.47
N ILE A 288 -7.86 -24.34 25.46
CA ILE A 288 -7.99 -25.04 26.74
C ILE A 288 -9.36 -25.74 26.76
N GLU A 289 -9.34 -27.06 26.93
CA GLU A 289 -10.54 -27.89 27.09
C GLU A 289 -10.41 -28.73 28.36
N GLY A 290 -10.97 -28.23 29.46
CA GLY A 290 -10.81 -28.83 30.78
C GLY A 290 -9.34 -28.80 31.24
N ASP A 291 -8.75 -29.96 31.50
CA ASP A 291 -7.33 -30.12 31.87
C ASP A 291 -6.41 -30.32 30.63
N ARG A 292 -6.97 -30.26 29.41
CA ARG A 292 -6.20 -30.45 28.19
C ARG A 292 -5.90 -29.12 27.52
N ILE A 293 -4.66 -28.96 27.10
CA ILE A 293 -4.22 -27.86 26.24
C ILE A 293 -3.96 -28.45 24.86
N LEU A 294 -4.71 -27.94 23.88
CA LEU A 294 -4.53 -28.24 22.47
C LEU A 294 -3.70 -27.12 21.84
N THR A 295 -2.45 -27.41 21.47
CA THR A 295 -1.61 -26.46 20.73
C THR A 295 -1.92 -26.52 19.23
N LEU A 296 -2.31 -25.37 18.68
CA LEU A 296 -2.60 -25.17 17.27
C LEU A 296 -1.42 -24.42 16.65
N ASN A 297 -0.61 -25.18 15.91
CA ASN A 297 0.50 -24.75 15.06
C ASN A 297 1.62 -23.94 15.76
N PHE A 298 2.83 -24.48 15.69
CA PHE A 298 4.07 -23.81 16.11
C PHE A 298 5.03 -23.93 14.93
N GLY A 299 5.22 -22.84 14.17
CA GLY A 299 6.35 -22.67 13.24
C GLY A 299 6.73 -23.87 12.38
N SER A 300 5.78 -24.74 11.99
CA SER A 300 6.14 -26.10 11.55
C SER A 300 6.85 -26.03 10.19
N ARG A 301 8.18 -26.20 10.24
CA ARG A 301 9.02 -26.50 9.07
C ARG A 301 8.69 -27.85 8.44
N ASP A 302 7.83 -28.65 9.06
CA ASP A 302 7.38 -29.95 8.57
C ASP A 302 5.85 -29.96 8.46
N ALA A 303 5.33 -29.48 7.33
CA ALA A 303 3.90 -29.49 7.05
C ALA A 303 3.51 -30.79 6.34
N ARG A 304 3.07 -31.78 7.11
CA ARG A 304 2.30 -32.91 6.60
C ARG A 304 1.17 -33.23 7.58
N GLY A 305 -0.06 -32.87 7.20
CA GLY A 305 -1.29 -33.31 7.87
C GLY A 305 -2.10 -32.21 8.55
N CYS A 306 -3.40 -32.46 8.66
CA CYS A 306 -4.46 -31.67 9.28
C CYS A 306 -4.03 -30.93 10.56
N ILE A 307 -4.63 -29.78 10.88
CA ILE A 307 -4.30 -28.97 12.07
C ILE A 307 -4.41 -29.75 13.39
N PHE A 308 -5.23 -30.81 13.43
CA PHE A 308 -5.35 -31.73 14.57
C PHE A 308 -4.46 -32.97 14.49
N ALA A 309 -3.82 -33.26 13.36
CA ALA A 309 -2.97 -34.44 13.19
C ALA A 309 -1.57 -34.26 13.80
N GLY A 310 -1.16 -33.01 14.08
CA GLY A 310 0.10 -32.65 14.76
C GLY A 310 -0.08 -32.08 16.18
N SER A 311 -1.28 -32.11 16.75
CA SER A 311 -1.55 -31.50 18.04
C SER A 311 -0.82 -32.21 19.19
N THR A 312 0.04 -31.49 19.89
CA THR A 312 0.66 -31.98 21.12
C THR A 312 -0.31 -31.74 22.27
N HIS A 313 -0.73 -32.83 22.92
CA HIS A 313 -1.64 -32.73 24.05
C HIS A 313 -0.81 -32.51 25.32
N HIS A 314 -0.96 -31.33 25.91
CA HIS A 314 -0.36 -31.02 27.19
C HIS A 314 -1.42 -30.97 28.27
N ARG A 315 -1.01 -31.23 29.51
CA ARG A 315 -1.87 -30.94 30.67
C ARG A 315 -1.66 -29.51 31.11
N VAL A 316 -2.66 -28.90 31.74
CA VAL A 316 -2.51 -27.55 32.32
C VAL A 316 -1.34 -27.52 33.32
N SER A 317 -1.16 -28.61 34.07
CA SER A 317 -0.05 -28.77 35.02
C SER A 317 1.35 -28.72 34.37
N ASP A 318 1.48 -29.01 33.07
CA ASP A 318 2.77 -28.95 32.37
C ASP A 318 3.31 -27.51 32.25
N PHE A 319 2.43 -26.51 32.44
CA PHE A 319 2.76 -25.09 32.36
C PHE A 319 2.80 -24.40 33.73
N ALA A 320 2.75 -25.15 34.83
CA ALA A 320 2.84 -24.60 36.18
C ALA A 320 4.18 -23.85 36.38
N GLY A 321 4.12 -22.65 36.94
CA GLY A 321 5.27 -21.76 37.15
C GLY A 321 5.80 -21.09 35.88
N SER A 322 5.19 -21.35 34.72
CA SER A 322 5.60 -20.75 33.45
C SER A 322 5.03 -19.35 33.25
N VAL A 323 5.54 -18.65 32.23
CA VAL A 323 4.98 -17.40 31.73
C VAL A 323 3.53 -17.57 31.24
N TYR A 324 3.13 -18.77 30.80
CA TYR A 324 1.77 -19.04 30.36
C TYR A 324 0.79 -19.02 31.54
N GLU A 325 1.13 -19.70 32.63
CA GLU A 325 0.32 -19.67 33.86
C GLU A 325 0.25 -18.25 34.42
N ARG A 326 1.38 -17.54 34.44
CA ARG A 326 1.42 -16.17 34.93
C ARG A 326 0.55 -15.23 34.07
N ALA A 327 0.59 -15.34 32.75
CA ALA A 327 -0.25 -14.56 31.85
C ALA A 327 -1.74 -14.85 32.06
N ALA A 328 -2.09 -16.11 32.31
CA ALA A 328 -3.45 -16.51 32.64
C ALA A 328 -3.92 -15.93 33.99
N GLN A 329 -3.10 -16.02 35.05
CA GLN A 329 -3.41 -15.47 36.37
C GLN A 329 -3.55 -13.95 36.35
N GLU A 330 -2.66 -13.25 35.64
CA GLU A 330 -2.69 -11.78 35.51
C GLU A 330 -3.73 -11.29 34.48
N ARG A 331 -4.34 -12.21 33.70
CA ARG A 331 -5.34 -11.92 32.66
C ARG A 331 -4.91 -10.84 31.66
N ARG A 332 -3.62 -10.80 31.33
CA ARG A 332 -3.03 -9.81 30.41
C ARG A 332 -1.84 -10.38 29.62
N PRO A 333 -1.50 -9.80 28.46
CA PRO A 333 -0.30 -10.18 27.74
C PRO A 333 0.97 -9.98 28.56
N LEU A 334 1.86 -10.96 28.54
CA LEU A 334 3.21 -10.89 29.11
C LEU A 334 4.26 -10.91 28.01
N PHE A 335 5.25 -10.04 28.15
CA PHE A 335 6.36 -9.87 27.22
C PHE A 335 7.64 -10.36 27.89
N VAL A 336 8.33 -11.26 27.20
CA VAL A 336 9.66 -11.74 27.56
C VAL A 336 10.59 -11.33 26.42
N GLU A 337 11.36 -10.27 26.66
CA GLU A 337 12.29 -9.74 25.65
C GLU A 337 13.44 -10.70 25.39
N ASP A 338 13.89 -11.43 26.42
CA ASP A 338 14.90 -12.46 26.30
C ASP A 338 14.67 -13.63 27.27
N LEU A 339 14.37 -14.82 26.72
CA LEU A 339 14.20 -16.08 27.42
C LEU A 339 15.51 -16.52 28.09
N GLU A 340 16.66 -16.19 27.52
CA GLU A 340 17.96 -16.46 28.14
C GLU A 340 18.20 -15.58 29.37
N ALA A 341 17.67 -14.36 29.40
CA ALA A 341 17.76 -13.52 30.60
C ALA A 341 16.65 -13.81 31.63
N TRP A 342 15.71 -14.72 31.32
CA TRP A 342 14.54 -14.94 32.14
C TRP A 342 14.90 -15.68 33.45
N PRO A 343 14.58 -15.10 34.64
CA PRO A 343 15.13 -15.55 35.93
C PRO A 343 14.55 -16.86 36.46
N LYS A 344 13.35 -17.28 36.01
CA LYS A 344 12.70 -18.53 36.40
C LYS A 344 12.12 -19.21 35.18
N ARG A 345 12.95 -20.00 34.49
CA ARG A 345 12.52 -20.80 33.33
C ARG A 345 11.91 -22.10 33.84
N SER A 346 10.67 -22.36 33.47
CA SER A 346 10.04 -23.67 33.61
C SER A 346 10.40 -24.55 32.40
N ARG A 347 9.88 -25.78 32.37
CA ARG A 347 10.03 -26.68 31.22
C ARG A 347 9.55 -26.03 29.91
N ALA A 348 8.53 -25.18 29.96
CA ALA A 348 8.00 -24.50 28.78
C ALA A 348 9.00 -23.49 28.20
N GLU A 349 9.63 -22.65 29.04
CA GLU A 349 10.65 -21.70 28.58
C GLU A 349 11.93 -22.40 28.14
N GLU A 350 12.35 -23.48 28.81
CA GLU A 350 13.52 -24.26 28.40
C GLU A 350 13.32 -24.92 27.03
N TRP A 351 12.12 -25.47 26.78
CA TRP A 351 11.79 -26.03 25.48
C TRP A 351 11.82 -24.98 24.37
N LEU A 352 11.22 -23.81 24.59
CA LEU A 352 11.27 -22.71 23.62
C LEU A 352 12.70 -22.25 23.31
N LEU A 353 13.54 -22.17 24.34
CA LEU A 353 14.94 -21.79 24.17
C LEU A 353 15.72 -22.86 23.39
N ALA A 354 15.44 -24.14 23.62
CA ALA A 354 16.04 -25.25 22.88
C ALA A 354 15.62 -25.27 21.39
N GLU A 355 14.40 -24.84 21.08
CA GLU A 355 13.92 -24.63 19.70
C GLU A 355 14.51 -23.35 19.05
N GLY A 356 15.33 -22.59 19.78
CA GLY A 356 16.04 -21.41 19.27
C GLY A 356 15.28 -20.09 19.44
N TYR A 357 14.16 -20.07 20.17
CA TYR A 357 13.45 -18.83 20.47
C TYR A 357 14.13 -18.07 21.60
N ARG A 358 14.15 -16.74 21.45
CA ARG A 358 14.73 -15.81 22.41
C ARG A 358 13.73 -14.82 22.94
N SER A 359 12.76 -14.38 22.14
CA SER A 359 11.74 -13.44 22.57
C SER A 359 10.36 -14.07 22.47
N LEU A 360 9.48 -13.78 23.43
CA LEU A 360 8.16 -14.40 23.56
C LEU A 360 7.11 -13.40 24.04
N VAL A 361 5.92 -13.46 23.43
CA VAL A 361 4.69 -12.91 24.00
C VAL A 361 3.73 -14.05 24.27
N VAL A 362 3.13 -14.05 25.45
CA VAL A 362 1.98 -14.91 25.76
C VAL A 362 0.80 -14.03 26.16
N ALA A 363 -0.28 -14.14 25.42
CA ALA A 363 -1.50 -13.39 25.64
C ALA A 363 -2.67 -14.34 25.89
N PRO A 364 -3.36 -14.26 27.04
CA PRO A 364 -4.50 -15.11 27.31
C PRO A 364 -5.67 -14.74 26.38
N LEU A 365 -6.32 -15.74 25.80
CA LEU A 365 -7.56 -15.57 25.04
C LEU A 365 -8.73 -15.68 26.02
N ILE A 366 -9.46 -14.59 26.17
CA ILE A 366 -10.55 -14.47 27.14
C ILE A 366 -11.86 -14.31 26.38
N TYR A 367 -12.84 -15.18 26.66
CA TYR A 367 -14.18 -15.13 26.10
C TYR A 367 -15.20 -15.31 27.22
N GLN A 368 -16.17 -14.38 27.34
CA GLN A 368 -17.18 -14.37 28.42
C GLN A 368 -16.54 -14.59 29.82
N ASP A 369 -15.51 -13.80 30.13
CA ASP A 369 -14.72 -13.87 31.37
C ASP A 369 -13.91 -15.16 31.64
N ALA A 370 -14.07 -16.19 30.82
CA ALA A 370 -13.28 -17.42 30.90
C ALA A 370 -12.03 -17.36 30.02
N ILE A 371 -10.92 -17.94 30.51
CA ILE A 371 -9.72 -18.15 29.70
C ILE A 371 -9.96 -19.42 28.88
N ILE A 372 -10.06 -19.25 27.58
CA ILE A 372 -10.34 -20.35 26.64
C ILE A 372 -9.08 -20.83 25.92
N GLY A 373 -7.96 -20.14 26.11
CA GLY A 373 -6.75 -20.38 25.35
C GLY A 373 -5.66 -19.34 25.55
N SER A 374 -4.66 -19.39 24.68
CA SER A 374 -3.61 -18.36 24.60
C SER A 374 -3.16 -18.15 23.16
N LEU A 375 -2.89 -16.90 22.81
CA LEU A 375 -2.11 -16.52 21.64
C LEU A 375 -0.65 -16.34 22.07
N LYS A 376 0.26 -16.90 21.28
CA LYS A 376 1.71 -16.76 21.49
C LYS A 376 2.39 -16.24 20.24
N LEU A 377 3.34 -15.34 20.44
CA LEU A 377 4.27 -14.89 19.41
C LEU A 377 5.67 -15.23 19.89
N ALA A 378 6.48 -15.87 19.05
CA ALA A 378 7.86 -16.22 19.40
C ALA A 378 8.82 -15.74 18.31
N SER A 379 10.04 -15.41 18.69
CA SER A 379 11.08 -14.95 17.77
C SER A 379 12.46 -15.38 18.25
N ALA A 380 13.34 -15.73 17.31
CA ALA A 380 14.73 -16.06 17.60
C ALA A 380 15.58 -14.82 17.97
N LYS A 381 15.05 -13.60 17.74
CA LYS A 381 15.76 -12.34 18.01
C LYS A 381 15.40 -11.79 19.40
N PRO A 382 16.36 -11.64 20.33
CA PRO A 382 16.12 -10.93 21.60
C PRO A 382 15.57 -9.52 21.38
N GLY A 383 14.66 -9.07 22.23
CA GLY A 383 14.05 -7.73 22.19
C GLY A 383 13.07 -7.47 21.04
N SER A 384 12.93 -8.41 20.09
CA SER A 384 12.04 -8.24 18.94
C SER A 384 10.56 -8.15 19.32
N LEU A 385 10.17 -8.81 20.42
CA LEU A 385 8.85 -8.70 21.03
C LEU A 385 8.94 -7.95 22.35
N ASN A 386 8.40 -6.75 22.38
CA ASN A 386 8.41 -5.87 23.56
C ASN A 386 7.09 -5.10 23.67
N LEU A 387 6.93 -4.35 24.75
CA LEU A 387 5.67 -3.69 25.12
C LEU A 387 5.11 -2.72 24.06
N THR A 388 5.93 -2.25 23.11
CA THR A 388 5.47 -1.38 22.03
C THR A 388 4.45 -2.06 21.11
N LEU A 389 4.41 -3.40 21.07
CA LEU A 389 3.43 -4.17 20.29
C LEU A 389 2.06 -4.32 20.98
N MET A 390 1.91 -3.86 22.22
CA MET A 390 0.67 -4.00 22.99
C MET A 390 -0.57 -3.41 22.28
N PRO A 391 -0.52 -2.20 21.67
CA PRO A 391 -1.70 -1.63 21.01
C PRO A 391 -2.20 -2.49 19.85
N HIS A 392 -1.30 -3.09 19.06
CA HIS A 392 -1.67 -4.00 17.97
C HIS A 392 -2.23 -5.32 18.50
N LEU A 393 -1.65 -5.86 19.58
CA LEU A 393 -2.16 -7.09 20.20
C LEU A 393 -3.57 -6.90 20.78
N GLN A 394 -3.84 -5.78 21.43
CA GLN A 394 -5.17 -5.48 21.98
C GLN A 394 -6.25 -5.45 20.90
N GLN A 395 -5.92 -5.05 19.67
CA GLN A 395 -6.85 -5.04 18.54
C GLN A 395 -7.17 -6.45 18.04
N ILE A 396 -6.19 -7.35 17.96
CA ILE A 396 -6.40 -8.68 17.38
C ILE A 396 -6.86 -9.74 18.39
N LEU A 397 -6.51 -9.62 19.68
CA LEU A 397 -6.80 -10.66 20.68
C LEU A 397 -8.29 -11.06 20.78
N PRO A 398 -9.26 -10.11 20.77
CA PRO A 398 -10.67 -10.46 20.78
C PRO A 398 -11.10 -11.29 19.56
N LEU A 399 -10.52 -11.01 18.38
CA LEU A 399 -10.81 -11.74 17.15
C LEU A 399 -10.36 -13.20 17.26
N PHE A 400 -9.14 -13.42 17.76
CA PHE A 400 -8.63 -14.76 18.00
C PHE A 400 -9.41 -15.51 19.09
N ALA A 401 -9.85 -14.83 20.15
CA ALA A 401 -10.68 -15.45 21.18
C ALA A 401 -12.03 -15.92 20.63
N MET A 402 -12.67 -15.13 19.76
CA MET A 402 -13.91 -15.55 19.11
C MET A 402 -13.72 -16.75 18.18
N ALA A 403 -12.60 -16.82 17.46
CA ALA A 403 -12.35 -17.87 16.50
C ALA A 403 -11.94 -19.21 17.13
N VAL A 404 -11.31 -19.17 18.32
CA VAL A 404 -11.01 -20.38 19.11
C VAL A 404 -12.25 -20.96 19.81
N LYS A 405 -13.30 -20.14 20.00
CA LYS A 405 -14.57 -20.55 20.63
C LYS A 405 -15.55 -21.21 19.66
#